data_AF-A0A7S1S5X8-F1
#
_entry.id   AF-A0A7S1S5X8-F1
#
_cell.length_a   1.000
_cell.length_b   1.000
_cell.length_c   1.000
_cell.angle_alpha   90.00
_cell.angle_beta   90.00
_cell.angle_gamma   90.00
#
_symmetry.space_group_name_H-M   'P 1'
#
loop_
_entity.id
_entity.type
_entity.pdbx_description
1 polymer ?
#
loop_
_entity_poly.entity_id
_entity_poly.type
_entity_poly.pdbx_seq_one_letter_code
_entity_poly.pdbx_strand_id
1 'polypeptide(L)'
;RASTPQEISQMCKRCKVVLALAGPYAEMGEPVVAACVAHGTHYIDVSGEVLWIQTMIKKYHQKAQQKGVLIVFSAGQESAPWEIMAYKLVRKLGPIRQLRMYMFQFGAPSGGTQRTGISNIDVRTDANLFDLAKEPFLLGGERRGGIRRDEEEMDWVEQDKVFPSLWLFPFAHSTGQVRIIRRTCHLFEKTPAEGVEYGERFL
;
A
#
# COMPACT_ATOMS: atom_id res chain seq x y z
N ARG A 1 26.80 -6.09 -7.26
CA ARG A 1 25.44 -5.86 -7.79
C ARG A 1 24.89 -7.21 -8.21
N ALA A 2 23.75 -7.66 -7.67
CA ALA A 2 23.07 -8.84 -8.19
C ALA A 2 22.16 -8.38 -9.33
N SER A 3 22.31 -8.96 -10.52
CA SER A 3 21.56 -8.57 -11.73
C SER A 3 20.93 -9.75 -12.45
N THR A 4 21.40 -10.97 -12.19
CA THR A 4 20.80 -12.20 -12.73
C THR A 4 19.89 -12.86 -11.69
N PRO A 5 18.90 -13.66 -12.11
CA PRO A 5 18.06 -14.44 -11.18
C PRO A 5 18.86 -15.31 -10.21
N GLN A 6 19.99 -15.88 -10.67
CA GLN A 6 20.88 -16.70 -9.85
C GLN A 6 21.58 -15.86 -8.78
N GLU A 7 22.10 -14.70 -9.13
CA GLU A 7 22.73 -13.79 -8.15
C GLU A 7 21.72 -13.28 -7.12
N ILE A 8 20.51 -12.91 -7.56
CA ILE A 8 19.42 -12.47 -6.67
C ILE A 8 19.04 -13.59 -5.70
N SER A 9 18.90 -14.82 -6.21
CA SER A 9 18.62 -16.01 -5.43
C SER A 9 19.70 -16.26 -4.36
N GLN A 10 20.99 -16.21 -4.74
CA GLN A 10 22.10 -16.37 -3.79
C GLN A 10 22.20 -15.23 -2.78
N MET A 11 21.87 -14.00 -3.18
CA MET A 11 21.78 -12.87 -2.25
C MET A 11 20.68 -13.11 -1.22
N CYS A 12 19.45 -13.39 -1.66
CA CYS A 12 18.31 -13.60 -0.77
C CYS A 12 18.56 -14.74 0.22
N LYS A 13 19.12 -15.86 -0.25
CA LYS A 13 19.46 -17.02 0.60
C LYS A 13 20.39 -16.68 1.78
N ARG A 14 21.22 -15.65 1.66
CA ARG A 14 22.16 -15.20 2.70
C ARG A 14 21.56 -14.16 3.65
N CYS A 15 20.35 -13.68 3.36
CA CYS A 15 19.68 -12.63 4.12
C CYS A 15 18.54 -13.20 4.96
N LYS A 16 18.33 -12.61 6.14
CA LYS A 16 17.10 -12.81 6.92
C LYS A 16 15.97 -11.91 6.41
N VAL A 17 16.32 -10.70 6.01
CA VAL A 17 15.39 -9.68 5.48
C VAL A 17 16.06 -8.99 4.29
N VAL A 18 15.31 -8.74 3.22
CA VAL A 18 15.69 -7.89 2.10
C VAL A 18 14.86 -6.60 2.14
N LEU A 19 15.55 -5.46 2.14
CA LEU A 19 14.95 -4.13 2.03
C LEU A 19 15.09 -3.64 0.58
N ALA A 20 14.00 -3.65 -0.17
CA ALA A 20 13.96 -3.12 -1.53
C ALA A 20 13.55 -1.66 -1.50
N LEU A 21 14.53 -0.76 -1.67
CA LEU A 21 14.34 0.69 -1.55
C LEU A 21 14.42 1.42 -2.90
N ALA A 22 14.51 0.67 -4.00
CA ALA A 22 14.66 1.22 -5.34
C ALA A 22 13.69 0.51 -6.30
N GLY A 23 12.76 1.31 -6.85
CA GLY A 23 11.90 0.91 -7.96
C GLY A 23 12.50 1.25 -9.33
N PRO A 24 11.75 1.04 -10.42
CA PRO A 24 10.33 0.66 -10.47
C PRO A 24 10.09 -0.82 -10.12
N TYR A 25 9.14 -1.12 -9.23
CA TYR A 25 8.96 -2.48 -8.71
C TYR A 25 8.19 -3.37 -9.69
N ALA A 26 7.25 -2.79 -10.45
CA ALA A 26 6.51 -3.52 -11.49
C ALA A 26 7.44 -4.19 -12.54
N GLU A 27 8.56 -3.54 -12.86
CA GLU A 27 9.51 -4.02 -13.88
C GLU A 27 10.53 -5.03 -13.33
N MET A 28 11.03 -4.81 -12.11
CA MET A 28 12.21 -5.53 -11.59
C MET A 28 12.05 -6.11 -10.18
N GLY A 29 10.91 -5.92 -9.53
CA GLY A 29 10.66 -6.38 -8.16
C GLY A 29 10.39 -7.88 -8.03
N GLU A 30 9.79 -8.50 -9.05
CA GLU A 30 9.30 -9.89 -8.94
C GLU A 30 10.39 -10.92 -8.66
N PRO A 31 11.54 -10.89 -9.34
CA PRO A 31 12.61 -11.85 -9.06
C PRO A 31 13.07 -11.82 -7.60
N VAL A 32 13.04 -10.65 -6.95
CA VAL A 32 13.43 -10.48 -5.55
C VAL A 32 12.37 -11.07 -4.61
N VAL A 33 11.09 -10.74 -4.84
CA VAL A 33 9.97 -11.30 -4.05
C VAL A 33 9.93 -12.82 -4.17
N ALA A 34 10.04 -13.34 -5.39
CA ALA A 34 10.04 -14.77 -5.67
C ALA A 34 11.20 -15.48 -4.97
N ALA A 35 12.41 -14.91 -5.02
CA ALA A 35 13.59 -15.46 -4.34
C ALA A 35 13.44 -15.42 -2.81
N CYS A 36 12.89 -14.33 -2.26
CA CYS A 36 12.64 -14.20 -0.83
C CYS A 36 11.70 -15.31 -0.33
N VAL A 37 10.58 -15.51 -1.01
CA VAL A 37 9.64 -16.61 -0.72
C VAL A 37 10.27 -17.98 -0.96
N ALA A 38 11.13 -18.14 -1.97
CA ALA A 38 11.81 -19.40 -2.24
C ALA A 38 12.74 -19.81 -1.08
N HIS A 39 13.45 -18.86 -0.48
CA HIS A 39 14.51 -19.14 0.51
C HIS A 39 14.13 -18.91 1.96
N GLY A 40 12.91 -18.47 2.25
CA GLY A 40 12.50 -18.19 3.64
C GLY A 40 12.96 -16.82 4.13
N THR A 41 13.27 -15.90 3.23
CA THR A 41 13.78 -14.56 3.53
C THR A 41 12.62 -13.57 3.55
N HIS A 42 12.54 -12.73 4.58
CA HIS A 42 11.52 -11.67 4.65
C HIS A 42 11.82 -10.57 3.64
N TYR A 43 10.78 -9.90 3.16
CA TYR A 43 10.86 -8.81 2.18
C TYR A 43 10.13 -7.58 2.70
N ILE A 44 10.75 -6.41 2.54
CA ILE A 44 10.14 -5.12 2.81
C ILE A 44 10.46 -4.17 1.65
N ASP A 45 9.48 -3.41 1.17
CA ASP A 45 9.72 -2.32 0.22
C ASP A 45 9.00 -1.02 0.55
N VAL A 46 9.26 0.00 -0.26
CA VAL A 46 8.62 1.32 -0.19
C VAL A 46 7.77 1.60 -1.43
N SER A 47 7.23 0.55 -2.07
CA SER A 47 6.48 0.68 -3.32
C SER A 47 5.17 1.48 -3.15
N GLY A 48 4.90 2.39 -4.07
CA GLY A 48 3.59 3.05 -4.22
C GLY A 48 2.74 2.46 -5.36
N GLU A 49 3.17 1.35 -5.97
CA GLU A 49 2.56 0.79 -7.18
C GLU A 49 1.49 -0.25 -6.82
N VAL A 50 0.23 0.18 -6.67
CA VAL A 50 -0.85 -0.66 -6.11
C VAL A 50 -1.18 -1.91 -6.95
N LEU A 51 -1.12 -1.81 -8.29
CA LEU A 51 -1.36 -2.94 -9.20
C LEU A 51 -0.23 -3.97 -9.15
N TRP A 52 1.00 -3.51 -8.96
CA TRP A 52 2.16 -4.36 -8.70
C TRP A 52 1.97 -5.14 -7.39
N ILE A 53 1.60 -4.43 -6.32
CA ILE A 53 1.35 -5.02 -5.00
C ILE A 53 0.23 -6.07 -5.09
N GLN A 54 -0.87 -5.76 -5.79
CA GLN A 54 -1.94 -6.72 -6.05
C GLN A 54 -1.41 -7.98 -6.73
N THR A 55 -0.61 -7.83 -7.78
CA THR A 55 -0.03 -8.94 -8.54
C THR A 55 0.83 -9.82 -7.64
N MET A 56 1.66 -9.22 -6.79
CA MET A 56 2.49 -9.97 -5.84
C MET A 56 1.68 -10.69 -4.77
N ILE A 57 0.65 -10.04 -4.22
CA ILE A 57 -0.29 -10.68 -3.29
C ILE A 57 -0.90 -11.93 -3.94
N LYS A 58 -1.45 -11.79 -5.15
CA LYS A 58 -2.11 -12.90 -5.87
C LYS A 58 -1.15 -14.07 -6.10
N LYS A 59 0.09 -13.79 -6.51
CA LYS A 59 1.09 -14.83 -6.85
C LYS A 59 1.73 -15.48 -5.62
N TYR A 60 2.02 -14.71 -4.57
CA TYR A 60 2.96 -15.14 -3.53
C TYR A 60 2.36 -15.27 -2.13
N HIS A 61 1.15 -14.75 -1.86
CA HIS A 61 0.57 -14.74 -0.51
C HIS A 61 0.49 -16.13 0.13
N GLN A 62 -0.11 -17.11 -0.56
CA GLN A 62 -0.26 -18.47 -0.02
C GLN A 62 1.09 -19.14 0.25
N LYS A 63 2.04 -19.02 -0.67
CA LYS A 63 3.37 -19.63 -0.53
C LYS A 63 4.20 -18.97 0.57
N ALA A 64 4.09 -17.65 0.73
CA ALA A 64 4.72 -16.92 1.81
C ALA A 64 4.15 -17.34 3.17
N GLN A 65 2.82 -17.47 3.27
CA GLN A 65 2.15 -17.96 4.48
C GLN A 65 2.60 -19.37 4.87
N GLN A 66 2.62 -20.31 3.92
CA GLN A 66 3.08 -21.69 4.15
C GLN A 66 4.52 -21.78 4.66
N LYS A 67 5.37 -20.82 4.28
CA LYS A 67 6.78 -20.77 4.67
C LYS A 67 7.08 -19.88 5.87
N GLY A 68 6.07 -19.21 6.43
CA GLY A 68 6.29 -18.22 7.50
C GLY A 68 7.10 -16.99 7.03
N VAL A 69 7.08 -16.68 5.74
CA VAL A 69 7.77 -15.51 5.17
C VAL A 69 6.86 -14.30 5.23
N LEU A 70 7.42 -13.18 5.68
CA LEU A 70 6.74 -11.89 5.73
C LEU A 70 7.12 -11.10 4.48
N ILE A 71 6.10 -10.60 3.79
CA ILE A 71 6.25 -9.67 2.67
C ILE A 71 5.47 -8.41 3.03
N VAL A 72 6.19 -7.31 3.24
CA VAL A 72 5.64 -6.02 3.64
C VAL A 72 5.84 -5.05 2.50
N PHE A 73 4.74 -4.67 1.84
CA PHE A 73 4.76 -3.64 0.81
C PHE A 73 4.57 -2.26 1.42
N SER A 74 5.03 -1.22 0.72
CA SER A 74 4.68 0.18 1.01
C SER A 74 5.11 0.69 2.40
N ALA A 75 6.15 0.12 2.99
CA ALA A 75 6.70 0.54 4.29
C ALA A 75 7.47 1.90 4.24
N GLY A 76 7.17 2.74 3.25
CA GLY A 76 7.73 4.07 3.09
C GLY A 76 6.77 5.16 3.55
N GLN A 77 7.13 6.42 3.23
CA GLN A 77 6.31 7.59 3.50
C GLN A 77 4.89 7.47 2.90
N GLU A 78 4.76 6.70 1.82
CA GLU A 78 3.49 6.52 1.14
C GLU A 78 2.46 5.74 1.96
N SER A 79 2.80 4.90 2.94
CA SER A 79 1.77 4.18 3.72
C SER A 79 2.05 4.13 5.21
N ALA A 80 3.30 3.87 5.59
CA ALA A 80 3.64 3.54 6.98
C ALA A 80 3.22 4.62 7.99
N PRO A 81 3.46 5.93 7.78
CA PRO A 81 3.02 6.95 8.74
C PRO A 81 1.50 6.95 8.93
N TRP A 82 0.75 6.83 7.84
CA TRP A 82 -0.70 6.86 7.82
C TRP A 82 -1.32 5.66 8.54
N GLU A 83 -0.80 4.46 8.28
CA GLU A 83 -1.26 3.22 8.92
C GLU A 83 -0.94 3.20 10.41
N ILE A 84 0.27 3.63 10.79
CA ILE A 84 0.68 3.70 12.20
C ILE A 84 -0.18 4.71 12.95
N MET A 85 -0.48 5.87 12.36
CA MET A 85 -1.37 6.86 12.96
C MET A 85 -2.79 6.32 13.14
N ALA A 86 -3.36 5.70 12.10
CA ALA A 86 -4.68 5.10 12.15
C ALA A 86 -4.75 4.02 13.25
N TYR A 87 -3.78 3.11 13.27
CA TYR A 87 -3.65 2.05 14.27
C TYR A 87 -3.55 2.60 15.70
N LYS A 88 -2.67 3.58 15.93
CA LYS A 88 -2.47 4.18 17.26
C LYS A 88 -3.72 4.93 17.74
N LEU A 89 -4.41 5.64 16.85
CA LEU A 89 -5.64 6.35 17.19
C LEU A 89 -6.76 5.40 17.56
N VAL A 90 -7.01 4.37 16.73
CA VAL A 90 -8.03 3.34 17.00
C VAL A 90 -7.74 2.62 18.31
N ARG A 91 -6.48 2.27 18.58
CA ARG A 91 -6.12 1.64 19.85
C ARG A 91 -6.38 2.51 21.07
N LYS A 92 -6.27 3.83 20.91
CA LYS A 92 -6.45 4.77 22.02
C LYS A 92 -7.91 5.15 22.22
N LEU A 93 -8.67 5.30 21.13
CA LEU A 93 -10.03 5.83 21.13
C LEU A 93 -11.11 4.75 21.02
N GLY A 94 -10.73 3.52 20.66
CA GLY A 94 -11.65 2.50 20.19
C GLY A 94 -12.01 2.68 18.71
N PRO A 95 -13.03 1.95 18.22
CA PRO A 95 -13.52 2.09 16.85
C PRO A 95 -13.86 3.54 16.49
N ILE A 96 -13.37 4.03 15.35
CA ILE A 96 -13.64 5.39 14.86
C ILE A 96 -14.36 5.35 13.52
N ARG A 97 -15.23 6.34 13.28
CA ARG A 97 -15.97 6.42 12.02
C ARG A 97 -15.06 6.88 10.87
N GLN A 98 -14.31 7.95 11.06
CA GLN A 98 -13.57 8.60 9.98
C GLN A 98 -12.22 9.10 10.46
N LEU A 99 -11.20 8.99 9.60
CA LEU A 99 -9.87 9.55 9.82
C LEU A 99 -9.48 10.45 8.64
N ARG A 100 -9.36 11.75 8.90
CA ARG A 100 -8.86 12.72 7.93
C ARG A 100 -7.40 13.03 8.23
N MET A 101 -6.55 12.88 7.24
CA MET A 101 -5.12 13.13 7.34
C MET A 101 -4.69 14.07 6.22
N TYR A 102 -3.95 15.12 6.57
CA TYR A 102 -3.51 16.15 5.64
C TYR A 102 -1.98 16.08 5.50
N MET A 103 -1.50 16.12 4.27
CA MET A 103 -0.06 16.14 3.98
C MET A 103 0.32 17.51 3.41
N PHE A 104 1.33 18.14 4.01
CA PHE A 104 1.97 19.34 3.48
C PHE A 104 3.36 18.97 3.01
N GLN A 105 3.61 19.04 1.70
CA GLN A 105 4.91 18.72 1.11
C GLN A 105 5.60 19.99 0.61
N PHE A 106 6.91 20.07 0.85
CA PHE A 106 7.79 21.10 0.31
C PHE A 106 8.95 20.42 -0.42
N GLY A 107 9.34 20.93 -1.59
CA GLY A 107 10.44 20.40 -2.39
C GLY A 107 10.00 19.67 -3.65
N ALA A 108 10.93 18.92 -4.26
CA ALA A 108 10.73 18.23 -5.53
C ALA A 108 10.74 16.69 -5.34
N PRO A 109 9.98 15.93 -6.14
CA PRO A 109 9.97 14.47 -6.08
C PRO A 109 11.35 13.89 -6.42
N SER A 110 11.71 12.78 -5.79
CA SER A 110 12.95 12.04 -6.12
C SER A 110 12.87 11.46 -7.54
N GLY A 111 14.02 11.17 -8.16
CA GLY A 111 14.04 10.55 -9.50
C GLY A 111 13.32 9.19 -9.56
N GLY A 112 13.35 8.43 -8.47
CA GLY A 112 12.56 7.20 -8.33
C GLY A 112 11.05 7.49 -8.33
N THR A 113 10.62 8.48 -7.55
CA THR A 113 9.21 8.93 -7.50
C THR A 113 8.72 9.42 -8.86
N GLN A 114 9.54 10.19 -9.59
CA GLN A 114 9.21 10.64 -10.94
C GLN A 114 9.04 9.46 -11.90
N ARG A 115 9.91 8.45 -11.82
CA ARG A 115 9.81 7.24 -12.66
C ARG A 115 8.59 6.40 -12.33
N THR A 116 8.21 6.31 -11.05
CA THR A 116 6.91 5.73 -10.65
C THR A 116 5.73 6.55 -11.17
N GLY A 117 5.86 7.88 -11.21
CA GLY A 117 4.88 8.75 -11.87
C GLY A 117 4.68 8.39 -13.34
N ILE A 118 5.78 8.09 -14.05
CA ILE A 118 5.76 7.64 -15.46
C ILE A 118 5.14 6.25 -15.59
N SER A 119 5.49 5.27 -14.76
CA SER A 119 4.86 3.93 -14.82
C SER A 119 3.36 3.98 -14.53
N ASN A 120 2.90 4.94 -13.72
CA ASN A 120 1.48 5.19 -13.50
C ASN A 120 0.78 5.92 -14.66
N ILE A 121 1.50 6.47 -15.66
CA ILE A 121 0.86 7.05 -16.84
C ILE A 121 0.11 5.96 -17.61
N ASP A 122 0.72 4.79 -17.79
CA ASP A 122 0.08 3.66 -18.49
C ASP A 122 -1.20 3.21 -17.77
N VAL A 123 -1.22 3.29 -16.44
CA VAL A 123 -2.41 3.03 -15.62
C VAL A 123 -3.47 4.12 -15.82
N ARG A 124 -3.09 5.37 -16.04
CA ARG A 124 -4.01 6.49 -16.26
C ARG A 124 -4.56 6.55 -17.69
N THR A 125 -3.87 5.97 -18.66
CA THR A 125 -4.25 5.98 -20.08
C THR A 125 -5.02 4.74 -20.50
N ASP A 126 -4.82 3.61 -19.82
CA ASP A 126 -5.64 2.40 -19.99
C ASP A 126 -6.86 2.45 -19.06
N ALA A 127 -8.06 2.58 -19.64
CA ALA A 127 -9.31 2.65 -18.88
C ALA A 127 -9.53 1.43 -17.98
N ASN A 128 -9.15 0.23 -18.41
CA ASN A 128 -9.32 -0.98 -17.61
C ASN A 128 -8.38 -0.99 -16.40
N LEU A 129 -7.13 -0.58 -16.59
CA LEU A 129 -6.16 -0.47 -15.49
C LEU A 129 -6.52 0.65 -14.53
N PHE A 130 -7.07 1.76 -15.04
CA PHE A 130 -7.53 2.88 -14.24
C PHE A 130 -8.70 2.50 -13.34
N ASP A 131 -9.72 1.85 -13.92
CA ASP A 131 -10.89 1.38 -13.16
C ASP A 131 -10.48 0.32 -12.14
N LEU A 132 -9.57 -0.59 -12.52
CA LEU A 132 -9.01 -1.56 -11.60
C LEU A 132 -8.22 -0.88 -10.46
N ALA A 133 -7.40 0.13 -10.73
CA ALA A 133 -6.68 0.88 -9.71
C ALA A 133 -7.63 1.58 -8.71
N LYS A 134 -8.83 1.94 -9.19
CA LYS A 134 -9.92 2.52 -8.40
C LYS A 134 -10.78 1.49 -7.67
N GLU A 135 -10.57 0.19 -7.84
CA GLU A 135 -11.31 -0.80 -7.07
C GLU A 135 -11.04 -0.64 -5.56
N PRO A 136 -12.08 -0.43 -4.73
CA PRO A 136 -11.94 -0.17 -3.30
C PRO A 136 -11.16 -1.22 -2.53
N PHE A 137 -11.34 -2.49 -2.90
CA PHE A 137 -10.69 -3.65 -2.29
C PHE A 137 -9.73 -4.32 -3.26
N LEU A 138 -9.07 -3.54 -4.13
CA LEU A 138 -8.12 -4.04 -5.12
C LEU A 138 -7.07 -4.98 -4.51
N LEU A 139 -6.53 -4.61 -3.35
CA LEU A 139 -5.55 -5.40 -2.62
C LEU A 139 -6.18 -6.58 -1.87
N GLY A 140 -7.47 -6.86 -2.06
CA GLY A 140 -8.24 -7.88 -1.36
C GLY A 140 -8.82 -7.39 -0.04
N GLY A 141 -9.63 -8.28 0.55
CA GLY A 141 -10.38 -8.01 1.76
C GLY A 141 -11.77 -7.44 1.49
N GLU A 142 -12.47 -7.18 2.58
CA GLU A 142 -13.82 -6.64 2.62
C GLU A 142 -14.01 -5.89 3.94
N ARG A 143 -15.07 -5.09 4.05
CA ARG A 143 -15.45 -4.41 5.29
C ARG A 143 -16.88 -4.73 5.63
N ARG A 144 -17.15 -5.06 6.89
CA ARG A 144 -18.48 -5.47 7.38
C ARG A 144 -19.56 -4.43 7.07
N GLY A 145 -19.24 -3.15 7.21
CA GLY A 145 -20.18 -2.04 6.96
C GLY A 145 -20.18 -1.51 5.53
N GLY A 146 -19.47 -2.16 4.59
CA GLY A 146 -19.32 -1.72 3.21
C GLY A 146 -18.56 -0.39 3.06
N ILE A 147 -18.78 0.29 1.95
CA ILE A 147 -18.19 1.60 1.62
C ILE A 147 -19.26 2.66 1.80
N ARG A 148 -18.94 3.75 2.51
CA ARG A 148 -19.87 4.87 2.64
C ARG A 148 -19.81 5.80 1.43
N ARG A 149 -20.92 6.49 1.13
CA ARG A 149 -20.97 7.50 0.05
C ARG A 149 -20.02 8.68 0.28
N ASP A 150 -19.69 8.99 1.53
CA ASP A 150 -18.78 10.08 1.88
C ASP A 150 -17.28 9.66 1.89
N GLU A 151 -16.96 8.45 1.42
CA GLU A 151 -15.58 7.96 1.20
C GLU A 151 -15.09 8.17 -0.24
N GLU A 152 -15.80 8.97 -1.04
CA GLU A 152 -15.39 9.28 -2.41
C GLU A 152 -14.01 9.95 -2.42
N GLU A 153 -13.14 9.44 -3.29
CA GLU A 153 -11.82 10.01 -3.49
C GLU A 153 -11.90 11.32 -4.24
N MET A 154 -11.04 12.25 -3.85
CA MET A 154 -10.93 13.55 -4.48
C MET A 154 -10.47 13.42 -5.93
N ASP A 155 -11.29 13.91 -6.85
CA ASP A 155 -11.02 13.97 -8.28
C ASP A 155 -10.65 15.39 -8.75
N TRP A 156 -11.02 16.42 -7.97
CA TRP A 156 -10.76 17.81 -8.26
C TRP A 156 -10.32 18.63 -7.04
N VAL A 157 -9.80 19.83 -7.29
CA VAL A 157 -9.45 20.79 -6.24
C VAL A 157 -10.72 21.29 -5.54
N GLU A 158 -10.75 21.20 -4.22
CA GLU A 158 -11.87 21.65 -3.39
C GLU A 158 -11.41 22.26 -2.06
N GLN A 159 -12.28 23.03 -1.41
CA GLN A 159 -12.06 23.47 -0.03
C GLN A 159 -12.45 22.36 0.95
N ASP A 160 -11.68 22.21 2.02
CA ASP A 160 -12.01 21.22 3.05
C ASP A 160 -13.31 21.60 3.78
N LYS A 161 -14.19 20.61 3.96
CA LYS A 161 -15.52 20.78 4.57
C LYS A 161 -15.46 21.06 6.08
N VAL A 162 -14.36 20.72 6.74
CA VAL A 162 -14.11 20.92 8.18
C VAL A 162 -13.27 22.17 8.42
N PHE A 163 -12.30 22.45 7.54
CA PHE A 163 -11.39 23.58 7.61
C PHE A 163 -11.50 24.45 6.35
N PRO A 164 -12.46 25.39 6.26
CA PRO A 164 -12.72 26.17 5.04
C PRO A 164 -11.55 27.01 4.53
N SER A 165 -10.54 27.28 5.38
CA SER A 165 -9.31 27.96 5.00
C SER A 165 -8.31 27.07 4.25
N LEU A 166 -8.54 25.75 4.22
CA LEU A 166 -7.65 24.78 3.60
C LEU A 166 -8.16 24.40 2.20
N TRP A 167 -7.28 24.52 1.21
CA TRP A 167 -7.51 24.02 -0.14
C TRP A 167 -6.83 22.67 -0.30
N LEU A 168 -7.58 21.72 -0.85
CA LEU A 168 -7.15 20.35 -1.11
C LEU A 168 -6.99 20.15 -2.61
N PHE A 169 -6.05 19.29 -2.99
CA PHE A 169 -5.87 18.89 -4.38
C PHE A 169 -5.73 17.36 -4.48
N PRO A 170 -6.16 16.74 -5.59
CA PRO A 170 -6.02 15.30 -5.78
C PRO A 170 -4.56 14.86 -5.70
N PHE A 171 -4.27 13.95 -4.78
CA PHE A 171 -2.94 13.36 -4.66
C PHE A 171 -2.94 11.95 -5.25
N ALA A 172 -2.19 11.72 -6.33
CA ALA A 172 -2.23 10.46 -7.07
C ALA A 172 -1.90 9.22 -6.21
N HIS A 173 -1.06 9.37 -5.19
CA HIS A 173 -0.72 8.26 -4.29
C HIS A 173 -1.81 7.99 -3.23
N SER A 174 -2.72 8.94 -2.97
CA SER A 174 -3.82 8.74 -2.02
C SER A 174 -4.73 7.57 -2.42
N THR A 175 -4.93 7.35 -3.71
CA THR A 175 -5.67 6.20 -4.24
C THR A 175 -5.04 4.89 -3.79
N GLY A 176 -3.72 4.72 -3.90
CA GLY A 176 -3.03 3.53 -3.39
C GLY A 176 -3.16 3.40 -1.86
N GLN A 177 -2.99 4.50 -1.14
CA GLN A 177 -3.03 4.56 0.33
C GLN A 177 -4.35 4.04 0.91
N VAL A 178 -5.48 4.50 0.37
CA VAL A 178 -6.81 4.07 0.86
C VAL A 178 -6.98 2.56 0.71
N ARG A 179 -6.45 1.94 -0.35
CA ARG A 179 -6.53 0.47 -0.54
C ARG A 179 -5.66 -0.27 0.48
N ILE A 180 -4.49 0.27 0.81
CA ILE A 180 -3.61 -0.32 1.83
C ILE A 180 -4.29 -0.27 3.19
N ILE A 181 -4.82 0.90 3.59
CA ILE A 181 -5.58 1.05 4.84
C ILE A 181 -6.78 0.10 4.88
N ARG A 182 -7.55 -0.02 3.79
CA ARG A 182 -8.67 -0.97 3.70
C ARG A 182 -8.23 -2.41 3.94
N ARG A 183 -7.13 -2.84 3.30
CA ARG A 183 -6.57 -4.19 3.51
C ARG A 183 -6.09 -4.37 4.94
N THR A 184 -5.42 -3.39 5.53
CA THR A 184 -4.96 -3.44 6.92
C THR A 184 -6.13 -3.59 7.90
N CYS A 185 -7.22 -2.84 7.71
CA CYS A 185 -8.44 -2.99 8.49
C CYS A 185 -8.99 -4.42 8.39
N HIS A 186 -9.11 -4.95 7.18
CA HIS A 186 -9.57 -6.32 6.96
C HIS A 186 -8.70 -7.37 7.65
N LEU A 187 -7.37 -7.20 7.61
CA LEU A 187 -6.44 -8.12 8.26
C LEU A 187 -6.60 -8.12 9.79
N PHE A 188 -6.76 -6.95 10.41
CA PHE A 188 -7.04 -6.85 11.84
C PHE A 188 -8.43 -7.40 12.21
N GLU A 189 -9.44 -7.22 11.35
CA GLU A 189 -10.78 -7.79 11.58
C GLU A 189 -10.79 -9.33 11.49
N LYS A 190 -9.99 -9.94 10.60
CA LYS A 190 -9.88 -11.40 10.45
C LYS A 190 -8.98 -12.04 11.48
N THR A 191 -7.87 -11.38 11.80
CA THR A 191 -6.88 -11.86 12.75
C THR A 191 -6.67 -10.76 13.79
N PRO A 192 -7.60 -10.61 14.75
CA PRO A 192 -7.53 -9.55 15.74
C PRO A 192 -6.32 -9.75 16.66
N ALA A 193 -5.19 -9.22 16.22
CA ALA A 193 -4.03 -9.02 17.07
C ALA A 193 -4.39 -7.91 18.07
N GLU A 194 -4.26 -8.22 19.36
CA GLU A 194 -4.49 -7.26 20.45
C GLU A 194 -5.92 -6.68 20.50
N GLY A 195 -6.91 -7.34 19.89
CA GLY A 195 -8.31 -6.92 19.91
C GLY A 195 -8.60 -5.60 19.17
N VAL A 196 -7.73 -5.19 18.25
CA VAL A 196 -7.88 -3.92 17.52
C VAL A 196 -9.03 -4.01 16.52
N GLU A 197 -10.01 -3.12 16.66
CA GLU A 197 -11.15 -2.98 15.77
C GLU A 197 -11.26 -1.53 15.30
N TYR A 198 -11.12 -1.31 13.99
CA TYR A 198 -11.17 0.02 13.39
C TYR A 198 -12.61 0.59 13.37
N GLY A 199 -13.61 -0.30 13.33
CA GLY A 199 -15.04 0.00 13.23
C GLY A 199 -15.61 -0.44 11.90
N GLU A 200 -16.87 -0.91 11.90
CA GLU A 200 -17.50 -1.55 10.73
C GLU A 200 -17.51 -0.69 9.48
N ARG A 201 -17.58 0.64 9.66
CA ARG A 201 -17.61 1.63 8.59
C ARG A 201 -16.40 2.58 8.63
N PHE A 202 -15.29 2.19 9.26
CA PHE A 202 -14.09 3.04 9.31
C PHE A 202 -13.53 3.37 7.93
N LEU A 203 -13.42 4.67 7.66
CA LEU A 203 -12.53 5.38 6.73
C LEU A 203 -13.02 6.82 6.65
#